data_AF-A0A2D4YWK8-F1
#
_entry.id   AF-A0A2D4YWK8-F1
#
_cell.length_a   1.000
_cell.length_b   1.000
_cell.length_c   1.000
_cell.angle_alpha   90.00
_cell.angle_beta   90.00
_cell.angle_gamma   90.00
#
_symmetry.space_group_name_H-M   'P 1'
#
loop_
_entity.id
_entity.type
_entity.pdbx_description
1 polymer ?
#
loop_
_entity_poly.entity_id
_entity_poly.type
_entity_poly.pdbx_seq_one_letter_code
_entity_poly.pdbx_strand_id
1 'polypeptide(L)' 'SEIAVTLAVEPSLQIKQRSLPDPAPSGPIHSPEDFRRRHPDGRMGSHPSLATADHGRSLLETAAAALSEDLQRFLSEA' A
#
# COMPACT_ATOMS: atom_id res chain seq x y z
N SER A 1 -0.65 1.10 -4.83
CA SER A 1 -0.96 0.92 -3.40
C SER A 1 -0.03 -0.14 -2.81
N GLU A 2 0.08 -0.21 -1.48
CA GLU A 2 0.89 -1.23 -0.79
C GLU A 2 0.51 -2.66 -1.20
N ILE A 3 -0.79 -2.97 -1.31
CA ILE A 3 -1.27 -4.31 -1.69
C ILE A 3 -0.83 -4.67 -3.10
N ALA A 4 -0.85 -3.73 -4.04
CA ALA A 4 -0.37 -3.96 -5.39
C ALA A 4 1.12 -4.35 -5.41
N VAL A 5 1.95 -3.63 -4.63
CA VAL A 5 3.37 -3.94 -4.46
C VAL A 5 3.57 -5.33 -3.85
N THR A 6 2.82 -5.68 -2.81
CA THR A 6 2.87 -7.02 -2.22
C THR A 6 2.51 -8.11 -3.22
N LEU A 7 1.47 -7.93 -4.04
CA LEU A 7 1.08 -8.89 -5.08
C LEU A 7 2.15 -9.03 -6.17
N ALA A 8 2.87 -7.96 -6.49
CA ALA A 8 3.97 -7.99 -7.45
C ALA A 8 5.18 -8.78 -6.93
N VAL A 9 5.48 -8.70 -5.63
CA VAL A 9 6.63 -9.36 -5.00
C VAL A 9 6.32 -10.81 -4.61
N GLU A 10 5.10 -11.08 -4.15
CA GLU A 10 4.66 -12.41 -3.70
C GLU A 10 3.37 -12.82 -4.43
N PRO A 11 3.49 -13.37 -5.65
CA PRO A 11 2.32 -13.74 -6.47
C PRO A 11 1.43 -14.80 -5.82
N SER A 12 1.94 -15.61 -4.90
CA SER A 12 1.12 -16.62 -4.21
C SER A 12 -0.01 -16.01 -3.37
N LEU A 13 0.11 -14.73 -2.99
CA LEU A 13 -0.90 -14.03 -2.21
C LEU A 13 -2.10 -13.56 -3.06
N GLN A 14 -2.03 -13.65 -4.39
CA GLN A 14 -3.16 -13.35 -5.29
C GLN A 14 -4.41 -14.16 -4.90
N ILE A 15 -4.23 -15.39 -4.42
CA ILE A 15 -5.32 -16.27 -3.97
C ILE A 15 -6.10 -15.72 -2.77
N LYS A 16 -5.52 -14.77 -2.01
CA LYS A 16 -6.15 -14.14 -0.85
C LYS A 16 -6.98 -12.91 -1.23
N GLN A 17 -6.87 -12.43 -2.46
CA GLN A 17 -7.65 -11.30 -2.94
C GLN A 17 -9.13 -11.69 -3.04
N ARG A 18 -9.99 -10.83 -2.51
CA ARG A 18 -11.43 -11.08 -2.44
C ARG A 18 -12.20 -9.77 -2.55
N SER A 19 -13.47 -9.88 -2.90
CA SER A 19 -14.41 -8.76 -2.74
C SER A 19 -14.50 -8.38 -1.27
N LEU A 20 -14.58 -7.08 -1.00
CA LEU A 20 -14.67 -6.50 0.33
C LEU A 20 -15.84 -5.52 0.35
N PRO A 21 -16.49 -5.31 1.50
CA PRO A 21 -17.49 -4.25 1.63
C PRO A 21 -16.85 -2.87 1.43
N ASP A 22 -17.66 -1.83 1.32
CA ASP A 22 -17.16 -0.47 1.30
C ASP A 22 -16.33 -0.18 2.57
N PRO A 23 -15.16 0.48 2.45
CA PRO A 23 -14.32 0.76 3.59
C PRO A 23 -14.96 1.84 4.48
N ALA A 24 -14.67 1.76 5.78
CA ALA A 24 -14.90 2.89 6.66
C ALA A 24 -14.10 4.12 6.15
N PRO A 25 -14.61 5.35 6.27
CA PRO A 25 -13.90 6.55 5.82
C PRO A 25 -12.52 6.69 6.47
N SER A 26 -11.56 7.31 5.77
CA SER A 26 -10.31 7.72 6.41
C SER A 26 -10.57 8.78 7.49
N GLY A 27 -9.72 8.81 8.53
CA GLY A 27 -9.88 9.71 9.66
C GLY A 27 -8.65 9.73 10.57
N PRO A 28 -8.69 10.48 11.68
CA PRO A 28 -7.57 10.56 12.62
C PRO A 28 -7.25 9.18 13.24
N ILE A 29 -6.07 9.01 13.82
CA ILE A 29 -5.69 7.79 14.55
C ILE A 29 -5.58 8.14 16.03
N HIS A 30 -6.25 7.37 16.90
CA HIS A 30 -6.28 7.57 18.36
C HIS A 30 -5.83 6.29 19.06
N SER A 31 -6.61 5.79 20.03
CA SER A 31 -6.29 4.54 20.74
C SER A 31 -6.59 3.30 19.86
N PRO A 32 -5.98 2.14 20.17
CA PRO A 32 -6.30 0.89 19.50
C PRO A 32 -7.79 0.50 19.60
N GLU A 33 -8.45 0.77 20.73
CA GLU A 33 -9.88 0.51 20.94
C GLU A 33 -10.74 1.39 20.03
N ASP A 34 -10.38 2.67 19.94
CA ASP A 34 -11.02 3.62 19.05
C ASP A 34 -10.82 3.25 17.57
N PHE A 35 -9.61 2.82 17.22
CA PHE A 35 -9.28 2.35 15.87
C PHE A 35 -10.15 1.16 15.47
N ARG A 36 -10.23 0.11 16.29
CA ARG A 36 -11.07 -1.07 15.99
C ARG A 36 -12.56 -0.71 15.93
N ARG A 37 -13.00 0.26 16.72
CA ARG A 37 -14.39 0.76 16.67
C ARG A 37 -14.69 1.47 15.34
N ARG A 38 -13.77 2.29 14.84
CA ARG A 38 -13.94 3.05 13.58
C ARG A 38 -13.61 2.26 12.32
N HIS A 39 -12.69 1.31 12.42
CA HIS A 39 -12.18 0.48 11.32
C HIS A 39 -12.26 -1.00 11.70
N PRO A 40 -13.47 -1.62 11.74
CA PRO A 40 -13.65 -2.98 12.25
C PRO A 40 -12.87 -4.05 11.47
N ASP A 41 -12.66 -3.84 10.16
CA ASP A 41 -11.87 -4.70 9.29
C ASP A 41 -10.43 -4.20 9.08
N GLY A 42 -10.03 -3.16 9.82
CA GLY A 42 -8.72 -2.55 9.78
C GLY A 42 -8.48 -1.57 8.63
N ARG A 43 -9.40 -1.43 7.66
CA ARG A 43 -9.20 -0.54 6.51
C ARG A 43 -9.57 0.92 6.84
N MET A 44 -8.78 1.84 6.31
CA MET A 44 -9.00 3.29 6.41
C MET A 44 -9.22 3.90 5.02
N GLY A 45 -10.46 3.92 4.54
CA GLY A 45 -10.87 4.52 3.27
C GLY A 45 -10.33 3.82 2.02
N SER A 46 -9.74 2.63 2.15
CA SER A 46 -9.07 1.94 1.05
C SER A 46 -9.90 0.81 0.44
N HIS A 47 -9.84 0.72 -0.90
CA HIS A 47 -10.39 -0.40 -1.69
C HIS A 47 -9.26 -1.31 -2.21
N PRO A 48 -8.63 -2.14 -1.36
CA PRO A 48 -7.49 -2.97 -1.77
C PRO A 48 -7.87 -4.07 -2.77
N SER A 49 -9.17 -4.39 -2.91
CA SER A 49 -9.67 -5.32 -3.93
C SER A 49 -9.37 -4.88 -5.37
N LEU A 50 -9.10 -3.59 -5.60
CA LEU A 50 -8.74 -3.03 -6.90
C LEU A 50 -7.24 -3.16 -7.23
N ALA A 51 -6.42 -3.65 -6.31
CA ALA A 51 -4.99 -3.81 -6.55
C ALA A 51 -4.72 -4.90 -7.59
N THR A 52 -3.70 -4.68 -8.42
CA THR A 52 -3.17 -5.66 -9.36
C THR A 52 -1.65 -5.72 -9.21
N ALA A 53 -1.04 -6.86 -9.52
CA ALA A 53 0.41 -7.01 -9.52
C ALA A 53 1.10 -6.03 -10.51
N ASP A 54 0.46 -5.73 -11.64
CA ASP A 54 1.02 -4.78 -12.62
C ASP A 54 1.08 -3.34 -12.08
N HIS A 55 0.07 -2.90 -11.32
CA HIS A 55 0.16 -1.63 -10.59
C HIS A 55 1.33 -1.63 -9.61
N GLY A 56 1.60 -2.79 -8.97
CA GLY A 56 2.73 -2.96 -8.06
C GLY A 56 4.08 -2.86 -8.75
N ARG A 57 4.23 -3.51 -9.91
CA ARG A 57 5.46 -3.48 -10.72
C ARG A 57 5.80 -2.06 -11.17
N SER A 58 4.80 -1.32 -11.67
CA SER A 58 4.98 0.08 -12.06
C SER A 58 5.41 0.97 -10.88
N LEU A 59 4.85 0.76 -9.69
CA LEU A 59 5.24 1.49 -8.49
C LEU A 59 6.66 1.14 -8.04
N LEU A 60 7.04 -0.14 -8.09
CA LEU A 60 8.40 -0.59 -7.75
C LEU A 60 9.44 0.02 -8.68
N GLU A 61 9.21 0.00 -9.99
CA GLU A 61 10.12 0.60 -10.98
C GLU A 61 10.28 2.10 -10.75
N THR A 62 9.16 2.82 -10.57
CA THR A 62 9.17 4.26 -10.33
C THR A 62 9.90 4.61 -9.04
N ALA A 63 9.62 3.89 -7.95
CA ALA A 63 10.26 4.13 -6.66
C ALA A 63 11.75 3.80 -6.68
N ALA A 64 12.15 2.68 -7.30
CA ALA A 64 13.55 2.29 -7.40
C ALA A 64 14.37 3.31 -8.19
N ALA A 65 13.83 3.83 -9.31
CA ALA A 65 14.49 4.87 -10.09
C ALA A 65 14.66 6.16 -9.27
N ALA A 66 13.57 6.69 -8.71
CA ALA A 66 13.59 7.94 -7.95
C ALA A 66 14.50 7.87 -6.72
N LEU A 67 14.43 6.78 -5.93
CA LEU A 67 15.29 6.60 -4.75
C LEU A 67 16.76 6.43 -5.12
N SER A 68 17.06 5.80 -6.26
CA SER A 68 18.44 5.68 -6.74
C SER A 68 19.02 7.04 -7.12
N GLU A 69 18.23 7.87 -7.81
CA GLU A 69 18.61 9.24 -8.17
C GLU A 69 18.79 10.14 -6.93
N ASP A 70 17.84 10.07 -5.98
CA ASP A 70 17.92 10.83 -4.74
C ASP A 70 19.12 10.42 -3.90
N LEU A 71 19.43 9.13 -3.83
CA LEU A 71 20.64 8.63 -3.16
C LEU A 71 21.91 9.14 -3.84
N GLN A 72 21.98 9.09 -5.18
CA GLN A 72 23.14 9.63 -5.91
C GLN A 72 23.34 11.12 -5.65
N ARG A 73 22.24 11.89 -5.64
CA ARG A 73 22.27 13.33 -5.33
C ARG A 73 22.80 13.56 -3.93
N PHE A 74 22.23 12.89 -2.92
CA PHE A 74 22.66 13.00 -1.53
C PHE A 74 24.15 12.67 -1.35
N LEU A 75 24.66 11.63 -2.02
CA LEU A 75 26.07 11.25 -1.95
C LEU A 75 27.01 12.22 -2.70
N SER A 76 26.47 13.02 -3.62
CA SER A 76 27.23 14.01 -4.40
C SER A 76 27.20 15.42 -3.79
N GLU A 77 26.37 15.64 -2.76
CA GLU A 77 26.35 16.88 -1.98
C GLU A 77 27.59 16.91 -1.06
N ALA A 78 28.61 17.66 -1.48
CA ALA A 78 29.87 17.87 -0.77
C ALA A 78 29.74 18.88 0.38
#